data_AF-A0AAN8XGG7-F1
#
_entry.id   AF-A0AAN8XGG7-F1
#
_cell.length_a   1.000
_cell.length_b   1.000
_cell.length_c   1.000
_cell.angle_alpha   90.00
_cell.angle_beta   90.00
_cell.angle_gamma   90.00
#
_symmetry.space_group_name_H-M   'P 1'
#
loop_
_entity.id
_entity.type
_entity.pdbx_description
1 polymer ?
#
loop_
_entity_poly.entity_id
_entity_poly.type
_entity_poly.pdbx_seq_one_letter_code
_entity_poly.pdbx_strand_id
1 'polypeptide(L)'
;GYIIKKVETRQKGDGSVEDVHIYQEFLPLLFTQYAGFSHEIFDNFNKACDEFFSKIEAVKIDQRAMQQEREALKKLENVKRDHERRLQELMDNQKATTLLGQLIELNKQLVDGAIMVVRSAVANQIDWKQIKELLAEAQAQGDPIAQTIKQLKLETNTIVLWLGDPFDREEDDLLLDSDEEREEGCESSKMRPMAVEIDLDLSAMANARKYFDQKRQAVKKEQKTISASEKAFKSAEKKTRQTLKEVAAITNINKARKTHWFEKFLWFISSENYLGELIYFFQGILSRSDNNNKARKTHWFEKFLLVHIF
;
A
#
# COMPACT_ATOMS: atom_id res chain seq x y z
N GLY A 1 7.96 -41.99 24.33
CA GLY A 1 7.53 -41.25 23.12
C GLY A 1 8.26 -39.93 23.07
N TYR A 2 8.56 -39.42 21.89
CA TYR A 2 9.34 -38.21 21.67
C TYR A 2 8.52 -37.18 20.90
N ILE A 3 8.60 -35.92 21.30
CA ILE A 3 8.04 -34.79 20.55
C ILE A 3 9.18 -33.88 20.11
N ILE A 4 9.26 -33.58 18.82
CA ILE A 4 10.29 -32.73 18.22
C ILE A 4 9.76 -31.29 18.14
N LYS A 5 10.54 -30.35 18.67
CA LYS A 5 10.26 -28.91 18.69
C LYS A 5 11.27 -28.18 17.81
N LYS A 6 10.76 -27.29 16.96
CA LYS A 6 11.55 -26.29 16.22
C LYS A 6 11.42 -24.95 16.93
N VAL A 7 12.54 -24.27 17.16
CA VAL A 7 12.54 -22.92 17.76
C VAL A 7 12.32 -21.91 16.64
N GLU A 8 11.26 -21.12 16.72
CA GLU A 8 11.07 -19.94 15.87
C GLU A 8 10.97 -18.70 16.75
N THR A 9 11.74 -17.67 16.42
CA THR A 9 11.75 -16.40 17.15
C THR A 9 10.55 -15.55 16.72
N ARG A 10 9.67 -15.24 17.67
CA ARG A 10 8.56 -14.29 17.48
C ARG A 10 8.98 -12.94 18.04
N GLN A 11 8.91 -11.90 17.22
CA GLN A 11 8.96 -10.53 17.72
C GLN A 11 7.56 -10.12 18.20
N LYS A 12 7.42 -9.83 19.50
CA LYS A 12 6.23 -9.15 20.03
C LYS A 12 6.27 -7.67 19.67
N GLY A 13 5.11 -7.03 19.63
CA GLY A 13 4.95 -5.60 19.35
C GLY A 13 5.64 -4.64 20.34
N ASP A 14 6.28 -5.17 21.40
CA ASP A 14 7.06 -4.43 22.41
C ASP A 14 8.59 -4.60 22.23
N GLY A 15 9.04 -5.16 21.09
CA GLY A 15 10.45 -5.39 20.80
C GLY A 15 11.09 -6.57 21.54
N SER A 16 10.34 -7.27 22.40
CA SER A 16 10.79 -8.52 23.03
C SER A 16 10.72 -9.70 22.04
N VAL A 17 11.80 -10.46 21.99
CA VAL A 17 11.91 -11.70 21.22
C VAL A 17 11.47 -12.85 22.12
N GLU A 18 10.37 -13.51 21.77
CA GLU A 18 9.94 -14.75 22.42
C GLU A 18 10.27 -15.94 21.53
N ASP A 19 10.98 -16.92 22.08
CA ASP A 19 11.21 -18.20 21.43
C ASP A 19 9.92 -19.01 21.45
N VAL A 20 9.26 -19.14 20.30
CA VAL A 20 8.08 -19.97 20.12
C VAL A 20 8.53 -21.34 19.68
N HIS A 21 8.34 -22.33 20.56
CA HIS A 21 8.57 -23.74 20.23
C HIS A 21 7.41 -24.28 19.38
N ILE A 22 7.65 -24.52 18.09
CA ILE A 22 6.70 -25.14 17.17
C ILE A 22 6.86 -26.65 17.22
N TYR A 23 5.76 -27.34 17.53
CA TYR A 23 5.66 -28.80 17.51
C TYR A 23 5.65 -29.31 16.06
N GLN A 24 6.67 -30.09 15.67
CA GLN A 24 6.85 -30.53 14.28
C GLN A 24 6.38 -31.97 14.08
N GLU A 25 6.92 -32.91 14.87
CA GLU A 25 6.60 -34.34 14.77
C GLU A 25 6.56 -34.99 16.15
N PHE A 26 5.81 -36.10 16.25
CA PHE A 26 5.82 -36.99 17.40
C PHE A 26 6.21 -38.40 16.93
N LEU A 27 7.12 -39.05 17.65
CA LEU A 27 7.71 -40.33 17.26
C LEU A 27 7.74 -41.30 18.44
N PRO A 28 7.60 -42.62 18.20
CA PRO A 28 7.80 -43.62 19.25
C PRO A 28 9.25 -43.65 19.77
N LEU A 29 10.22 -43.45 18.87
CA LEU A 29 11.66 -43.51 19.09
C LEU A 29 12.33 -42.27 18.47
N LEU A 30 13.42 -41.78 19.08
CA LEU A 30 14.20 -40.67 18.52
C LEU A 30 15.05 -41.17 17.34
N PHE A 31 14.82 -40.61 16.15
CA PHE A 31 15.65 -40.89 14.98
C PHE A 31 16.90 -40.00 14.94
N THR A 32 17.99 -40.53 14.38
CA THR A 32 19.30 -39.83 14.28
C THR A 32 19.21 -38.52 13.52
N GLN A 33 18.31 -38.41 12.53
CA GLN A 33 18.03 -37.18 11.79
C GLN A 33 17.50 -36.03 12.67
N TYR A 34 16.95 -36.34 13.83
CA TYR A 34 16.38 -35.38 14.77
C TYR A 34 17.23 -35.16 16.03
N ALA A 35 18.43 -35.75 16.10
CA ALA A 35 19.32 -35.64 17.26
C ALA A 35 19.79 -34.20 17.54
N GLY A 36 19.82 -33.34 16.53
CA GLY A 36 20.17 -31.91 16.66
C GLY A 36 19.00 -30.99 17.00
N PHE A 37 17.77 -31.51 17.08
CA PHE A 37 16.57 -30.71 17.38
C PHE A 37 16.20 -30.81 18.86
N SER A 38 15.55 -29.77 19.38
CA SER A 38 14.99 -29.80 20.75
C SER A 38 13.88 -30.84 20.80
N HIS A 39 13.94 -31.76 21.77
CA HIS A 39 12.96 -32.84 21.92
C HIS A 39 12.51 -32.99 23.37
N GLU A 40 11.27 -33.41 23.55
CA GLU A 40 10.65 -33.66 24.85
C GLU A 40 10.28 -35.14 24.96
N ILE A 41 10.62 -35.75 26.10
CA ILE A 41 10.48 -37.19 26.35
C ILE A 41 9.24 -37.43 27.22
N PHE A 42 8.42 -38.39 26.83
CA PHE A 42 7.23 -38.82 27.55
C PHE A 42 7.26 -40.33 27.83
N ASP A 43 6.71 -40.74 28.97
CA ASP A 43 6.66 -42.14 29.43
C ASP A 43 6.02 -43.08 28.39
N ASN A 44 4.94 -42.63 27.74
CA ASN A 44 4.15 -43.43 26.81
C ASN A 44 3.99 -42.68 25.49
N PHE A 45 3.92 -43.43 24.37
CA PHE A 45 3.63 -42.84 23.07
C PHE A 45 2.25 -42.15 23.03
N ASN A 46 1.24 -42.75 23.67
CA ASN A 46 -0.11 -42.16 23.74
C ASN A 46 -0.11 -40.79 24.44
N LYS A 47 0.64 -40.65 25.56
CA LYS A 47 0.81 -39.36 26.23
C LYS A 47 1.46 -38.31 25.32
N ALA A 48 2.46 -38.71 24.53
CA ALA A 48 3.10 -37.81 23.55
C ALA A 48 2.14 -37.41 22.41
N CYS A 49 1.31 -38.33 21.94
CA CYS A 49 0.28 -38.07 20.93
C CYS A 49 -0.77 -37.07 21.44
N ASP A 50 -1.28 -37.28 22.66
CA ASP A 50 -2.27 -36.41 23.30
C ASP A 50 -1.72 -34.98 23.47
N GLU A 51 -0.48 -34.85 23.98
CA GLU A 51 0.16 -33.55 24.19
C GLU A 51 0.46 -32.84 22.86
N PHE A 52 0.92 -33.58 21.85
CA PHE A 52 1.20 -33.05 20.51
C PHE A 52 -0.06 -32.47 19.85
N PHE A 53 -1.15 -33.23 19.82
CA PHE A 53 -2.38 -32.78 19.18
C PHE A 53 -3.09 -31.67 19.98
N SER A 54 -2.96 -31.67 21.31
CA SER A 54 -3.48 -30.57 22.15
C SER A 54 -2.76 -29.25 21.84
N LYS A 55 -1.44 -29.28 21.60
CA LYS A 55 -0.64 -28.06 21.37
C LYS A 55 -0.58 -27.60 19.92
N ILE A 56 -0.64 -28.52 18.94
CA ILE A 56 -0.59 -28.14 17.52
C ILE A 56 -1.81 -27.32 17.09
N GLU A 57 -2.96 -27.54 17.73
CA GLU A 57 -4.17 -26.73 17.49
C GLU A 57 -3.97 -25.30 17.97
N ALA A 58 -3.41 -25.12 19.18
CA ALA A 58 -3.07 -23.81 19.71
C ALA A 58 -2.07 -23.06 18.80
N VAL A 59 -1.04 -23.75 18.30
CA VAL A 59 -0.08 -23.18 17.34
C VAL A 59 -0.75 -22.76 16.04
N LYS A 60 -1.68 -23.57 15.50
CA LYS A 60 -2.44 -23.21 14.28
C LYS A 60 -3.35 -22.00 14.49
N ILE A 61 -3.97 -21.89 15.66
CA ILE A 61 -4.80 -20.72 16.03
C ILE A 61 -3.92 -19.47 16.06
N ASP A 62 -2.73 -19.55 16.68
CA ASP A 62 -1.79 -18.43 16.74
C ASP A 62 -1.27 -18.02 15.36
N GLN A 63 -0.96 -18.97 14.48
CA GLN A 63 -0.55 -18.66 13.10
C GLN A 63 -1.66 -17.94 12.33
N ARG A 64 -2.92 -18.40 12.45
CA ARG A 64 -4.07 -17.75 11.81
C ARG A 64 -4.29 -16.34 12.36
N ALA A 65 -4.16 -16.17 13.66
CA ALA A 65 -4.27 -14.86 14.31
C ALA A 65 -3.19 -13.89 13.84
N MET A 66 -1.93 -14.31 13.85
CA MET A 66 -0.80 -13.52 13.36
C MET A 66 -0.99 -13.09 11.91
N GLN A 67 -1.49 -13.99 11.05
CA GLN A 67 -1.79 -13.67 9.66
C GLN A 67 -2.90 -12.62 9.55
N GLN A 68 -3.98 -12.76 10.31
CA GLN A 68 -5.09 -11.80 10.33
C GLN A 68 -4.65 -10.42 10.87
N GLU A 69 -3.85 -10.38 11.93
CA GLU A 69 -3.27 -9.16 12.48
C GLU A 69 -2.38 -8.45 11.45
N ARG A 70 -1.48 -9.21 10.80
CA ARG A 70 -0.59 -8.69 9.76
C ARG A 70 -1.37 -8.12 8.58
N GLU A 71 -2.42 -8.80 8.14
CA GLU A 71 -3.28 -8.31 7.06
C GLU A 71 -4.04 -7.05 7.44
N ALA A 72 -4.54 -6.97 8.69
CA ALA A 72 -5.21 -5.77 9.19
C ALA A 72 -4.26 -4.57 9.25
N LEU A 73 -3.04 -4.75 9.77
CA LEU A 73 -2.01 -3.71 9.81
C LEU A 73 -1.56 -3.29 8.41
N LYS A 74 -1.34 -4.24 7.50
CA LYS A 74 -0.98 -3.94 6.11
C LYS A 74 -2.05 -3.11 5.40
N LYS A 75 -3.33 -3.36 5.67
CA LYS A 75 -4.43 -2.55 5.12
C LYS A 75 -4.35 -1.11 5.63
N LEU A 76 -4.07 -0.90 6.92
CA LEU A 76 -3.89 0.43 7.50
C LEU A 76 -2.69 1.18 6.89
N GLU A 77 -1.55 0.51 6.75
CA GLU A 77 -0.35 1.08 6.11
C GLU A 77 -0.59 1.44 4.65
N ASN A 78 -1.32 0.61 3.89
CA ASN A 78 -1.67 0.91 2.51
C ASN A 78 -2.52 2.19 2.40
N VAL A 79 -3.48 2.38 3.31
CA VAL A 79 -4.29 3.60 3.38
C VAL A 79 -3.41 4.81 3.70
N LYS A 80 -2.49 4.68 4.65
CA LYS A 80 -1.54 5.75 5.01
C LYS A 80 -0.68 6.17 3.81
N ARG A 81 -0.03 5.21 3.15
CA ARG A 81 0.84 5.46 1.98
C ARG A 81 0.07 6.07 0.81
N ASP A 82 -1.16 5.63 0.58
CA ASP A 82 -1.98 6.20 -0.49
C ASP A 82 -2.35 7.67 -0.21
N HIS A 83 -2.64 8.02 1.05
CA HIS A 83 -2.86 9.41 1.45
C HIS A 83 -1.59 10.26 1.33
N GLU A 84 -0.45 9.76 1.79
CA GLU A 84 0.85 10.44 1.67
C GLU A 84 1.21 10.71 0.22
N ARG A 85 1.09 9.71 -0.66
CA ARG A 85 1.34 9.87 -2.10
C ARG A 85 0.46 10.96 -2.71
N ARG A 86 -0.85 10.96 -2.44
CA ARG A 86 -1.76 11.99 -2.98
C ARG A 86 -1.42 13.39 -2.48
N LEU A 87 -0.98 13.51 -1.22
CA LEU A 87 -0.55 14.80 -0.67
C LEU A 87 0.76 15.26 -1.31
N GLN A 88 1.73 14.36 -1.50
CA GLN A 88 2.99 14.66 -2.20
C GLN A 88 2.72 15.14 -3.62
N GLU A 89 1.88 14.45 -4.38
CA GLU A 89 1.50 14.86 -5.74
C GLU A 89 0.84 16.26 -5.75
N LEU A 90 -0.01 16.58 -4.77
CA LEU A 90 -0.60 17.91 -4.66
C LEU A 90 0.44 18.99 -4.31
N MET A 91 1.37 18.68 -3.40
CA MET A 91 2.45 19.59 -3.01
C MET A 91 3.42 19.85 -4.16
N ASP A 92 3.82 18.81 -4.90
CA ASP A 92 4.73 18.92 -6.03
C ASP A 92 4.10 19.72 -7.16
N ASN A 93 2.81 19.50 -7.44
CA ASN A 93 2.05 20.32 -8.38
C ASN A 93 1.98 21.79 -7.94
N GLN A 94 1.79 22.06 -6.64
CA GLN A 94 1.79 23.43 -6.11
C GLN A 94 3.16 24.11 -6.27
N LYS A 95 4.25 23.39 -5.94
CA LYS A 95 5.62 23.88 -6.10
C LYS A 95 5.89 24.19 -7.56
N ALA A 96 5.63 23.24 -8.46
CA ALA A 96 5.80 23.42 -9.90
C ALA A 96 5.00 24.63 -10.42
N THR A 97 3.72 24.75 -10.05
CA THR A 97 2.87 25.89 -10.43
C THR A 97 3.41 27.22 -9.93
N THR A 98 3.97 27.24 -8.71
CA THR A 98 4.56 28.46 -8.13
C THR A 98 5.82 28.86 -8.90
N LEU A 99 6.69 27.89 -9.21
CA LEU A 99 7.90 28.12 -9.99
C LEU A 99 7.58 28.62 -11.39
N LEU A 100 6.58 28.04 -12.07
CA LEU A 100 6.12 28.50 -13.38
C LEU A 100 5.64 29.97 -13.33
N GLY A 101 4.85 30.34 -12.31
CA GLY A 101 4.42 31.73 -12.12
C GLY A 101 5.58 32.69 -11.91
N GLN A 102 6.55 32.31 -11.08
CA GLN A 102 7.76 33.10 -10.82
C GLN A 102 8.63 33.26 -12.07
N LEU A 103 8.83 32.18 -12.86
CA LEU A 103 9.60 32.23 -14.10
C LEU A 103 8.97 33.20 -15.12
N ILE A 104 7.64 33.30 -15.17
CA ILE A 104 6.96 34.27 -16.04
C ILE A 104 7.15 35.70 -15.53
N GLU A 105 7.11 35.92 -14.21
CA GLU A 105 7.34 37.25 -13.63
C GLU A 105 8.76 37.75 -13.89
N LEU A 106 9.77 36.87 -13.74
CA LEU A 106 11.17 37.18 -14.01
C LEU A 106 11.40 37.49 -15.50
N ASN A 107 10.81 36.70 -16.39
CA ASN A 107 11.00 36.82 -17.84
C ASN A 107 9.93 37.67 -18.54
N LYS A 108 9.24 38.56 -17.83
CA LYS A 108 8.08 39.32 -18.34
C LYS A 108 8.30 39.92 -19.74
N GLN A 109 9.44 40.58 -19.95
CA GLN A 109 9.73 41.28 -21.19
C GLN A 109 9.86 40.33 -22.38
N LEU A 110 10.54 39.19 -22.19
CA LEU A 110 10.69 38.16 -23.22
C LEU A 110 9.35 37.50 -23.55
N VAL A 111 8.53 37.22 -22.54
CA VAL A 111 7.20 36.63 -22.71
C VAL A 111 6.27 37.58 -23.47
N ASP A 112 6.19 38.85 -23.07
CA ASP A 112 5.34 39.84 -23.77
C ASP A 112 5.81 40.04 -25.22
N GLY A 113 7.14 40.03 -25.46
CA GLY A 113 7.71 40.08 -26.81
C GLY A 113 7.31 38.88 -27.67
N ALA A 114 7.40 37.66 -27.12
CA ALA A 114 6.98 36.43 -27.80
C ALA A 114 5.48 36.46 -28.15
N ILE A 115 4.64 36.88 -27.20
CA ILE A 115 3.19 37.02 -27.41
C ILE A 115 2.92 38.03 -28.54
N MET A 116 3.62 39.16 -28.56
CA MET A 116 3.44 40.19 -29.57
C MET A 116 3.81 39.71 -30.98
N VAL A 117 4.96 39.01 -31.12
CA VAL A 117 5.42 38.46 -32.41
C VAL A 117 4.44 37.41 -32.95
N VAL A 118 3.97 36.51 -32.09
CA VAL A 118 3.01 35.48 -32.52
C VAL A 118 1.65 36.11 -32.86
N ARG A 119 1.17 37.07 -32.06
CA ARG A 119 -0.08 37.78 -32.36
C ARG A 119 -0.02 38.56 -33.66
N SER A 120 1.10 39.22 -33.97
CA SER A 120 1.24 39.97 -35.23
C SER A 120 1.29 39.02 -36.43
N ALA A 121 1.95 37.87 -36.31
CA ALA A 121 1.95 36.83 -37.34
C ALA A 121 0.54 36.27 -37.61
N VAL A 122 -0.24 36.03 -36.55
CA VAL A 122 -1.65 35.61 -36.66
C VAL A 122 -2.52 36.70 -37.27
N ALA A 123 -2.34 37.97 -36.87
CA ALA A 123 -3.09 39.10 -37.41
C ALA A 123 -2.85 39.31 -38.91
N ASN A 124 -1.65 38.97 -39.39
CA ASN A 124 -1.29 39.02 -40.81
C ASN A 124 -1.81 37.80 -41.61
N GLN A 125 -2.62 36.92 -41.02
CA GLN A 125 -3.20 35.74 -41.66
C GLN A 125 -2.16 34.76 -42.22
N ILE A 126 -0.98 34.67 -41.60
CA ILE A 126 0.07 33.73 -41.99
C ILE A 126 -0.36 32.31 -41.60
N ASP A 127 -0.17 31.35 -42.52
CA ASP A 127 -0.50 29.95 -42.25
C ASP A 127 0.41 29.33 -41.18
N TRP A 128 -0.12 28.34 -40.45
CA TRP A 128 0.56 27.70 -39.32
C TRP A 128 1.88 27.02 -39.69
N LYS A 129 1.98 26.50 -40.92
CA LYS A 129 3.23 25.91 -41.41
C LYS A 129 4.30 26.98 -41.62
N GLN A 130 3.91 28.10 -42.22
CA GLN A 130 4.79 29.23 -42.48
C GLN A 130 5.26 29.90 -41.18
N ILE A 131 4.41 30.00 -40.15
CA ILE A 131 4.83 30.52 -38.84
C ILE A 131 5.94 29.66 -38.22
N LYS A 132 5.90 28.34 -38.40
CA LYS A 132 6.97 27.44 -37.92
C LYS A 132 8.27 27.61 -38.71
N GLU A 133 8.17 27.82 -40.02
CA GLU A 133 9.32 28.08 -40.89
C GLU A 133 9.98 29.42 -40.54
N LEU A 134 9.19 30.49 -40.41
CA LEU A 134 9.67 31.81 -40.00
C LEU A 134 10.29 31.79 -38.60
N LEU A 135 9.72 31.02 -37.67
CA LEU A 135 10.29 30.84 -36.35
C LEU A 135 11.64 30.11 -36.41
N ALA A 136 11.77 29.07 -37.25
CA ALA A 136 13.02 28.35 -37.43
C ALA A 136 14.12 29.22 -38.06
N GLU A 137 13.75 30.09 -39.02
CA GLU A 137 14.64 31.09 -39.60
C GLU A 137 15.10 32.12 -38.56
N ALA A 138 14.18 32.66 -37.75
CA ALA A 138 14.52 33.59 -36.67
C ALA A 138 15.39 32.94 -35.58
N GLN A 139 15.17 31.65 -35.30
CA GLN A 139 16.04 30.87 -34.41
C GLN A 139 17.45 30.71 -34.98
N ALA A 140 17.58 30.49 -36.30
CA ALA A 140 18.87 30.40 -36.98
C ALA A 140 19.62 31.75 -37.02
N GLN A 141 18.88 32.86 -37.06
CA GLN A 141 19.43 34.21 -36.98
C GLN A 141 19.88 34.59 -35.56
N GLY A 142 19.47 33.83 -34.54
CA GLY A 142 19.90 34.03 -33.17
C GLY A 142 19.03 34.98 -32.35
N ASP A 143 17.77 35.18 -32.76
CA ASP A 143 16.86 36.06 -32.00
C ASP A 143 16.55 35.48 -30.61
N PRO A 144 16.73 36.24 -29.52
CA PRO A 144 16.57 35.73 -28.16
C PRO A 144 15.12 35.30 -27.86
N ILE A 145 14.14 35.98 -28.45
CA ILE A 145 12.72 35.65 -28.31
C ILE A 145 12.40 34.33 -29.03
N ALA A 146 12.95 34.14 -30.23
CA ALA A 146 12.70 32.95 -31.04
C ALA A 146 13.33 31.69 -30.42
N GLN A 147 14.53 31.80 -29.85
CA GLN A 147 15.20 30.71 -29.12
C GLN A 147 14.43 30.25 -27.87
N THR A 148 13.70 31.17 -27.25
CA THR A 148 12.88 30.88 -26.07
C THR A 148 11.65 30.04 -26.43
N ILE A 149 11.14 30.12 -27.67
CA ILE A 149 9.94 29.40 -28.09
C ILE A 149 10.30 27.95 -28.44
N LYS A 150 9.86 27.00 -27.61
CA LYS A 150 10.11 25.56 -27.83
C LYS A 150 9.05 24.91 -28.71
N GLN A 151 7.78 25.23 -28.49
CA GLN A 151 6.66 24.62 -29.21
C GLN A 151 5.50 25.59 -29.33
N LEU A 152 4.89 25.63 -30.51
CA LEU A 152 3.66 26.40 -30.78
C LEU A 152 2.46 25.44 -30.78
N LYS A 153 1.50 25.64 -29.85
CA LYS A 153 0.22 24.91 -29.77
C LYS A 153 -0.93 25.85 -30.16
N LEU A 154 -0.93 26.23 -31.43
CA LEU A 154 -1.82 27.26 -31.97
C LEU A 154 -3.30 26.82 -32.02
N GLU A 155 -3.58 25.51 -32.04
CA GLU A 155 -4.94 24.95 -31.94
C GLU A 155 -5.64 25.33 -30.63
N THR A 156 -4.87 25.44 -29.54
CA THR A 156 -5.37 25.84 -28.21
C THR A 156 -5.04 27.28 -27.88
N ASN A 157 -4.54 28.06 -28.85
CA ASN A 157 -4.06 29.42 -28.67
C ASN A 157 -2.99 29.56 -27.56
N THR A 158 -2.15 28.52 -27.38
CA THR A 158 -1.10 28.49 -26.36
C THR A 158 0.28 28.29 -26.98
N ILE A 159 1.29 28.90 -26.37
CA ILE A 159 2.69 28.72 -26.75
C ILE A 159 3.48 28.15 -25.56
N VAL A 160 4.46 27.30 -25.84
CA VAL A 160 5.35 26.73 -24.83
C VAL A 160 6.70 27.44 -24.94
N LEU A 161 7.05 28.17 -23.88
CA LEU A 161 8.32 28.86 -23.75
C LEU A 161 9.27 28.09 -22.84
N TRP A 162 10.55 28.09 -23.17
CA TRP A 162 11.63 27.58 -22.34
C TRP A 162 12.21 28.73 -21.52
N LEU A 163 11.76 28.87 -20.28
CA LEU A 163 12.14 29.99 -19.40
C LEU A 163 13.12 29.50 -18.33
N GLY A 164 14.27 30.16 -18.24
CA GLY A 164 15.24 30.03 -17.14
C GLY A 164 15.28 31.30 -16.30
N ASP A 165 16.05 31.30 -15.22
CA ASP A 165 16.28 32.51 -14.43
C ASP A 165 17.33 33.41 -15.13
N PRO A 166 16.98 34.65 -15.53
CA PRO A 166 17.94 35.59 -16.11
C PRO A 166 19.06 36.03 -15.16
N PHE A 167 18.87 35.81 -13.86
CA PHE A 167 19.79 36.23 -12.80
C PHE A 167 20.68 35.10 -12.29
N ASP A 168 20.54 33.88 -12.81
CA ASP A 168 21.47 32.75 -12.54
C ASP A 168 22.76 32.92 -13.34
N ARG A 169 23.40 34.10 -13.22
CA ARG A 169 24.78 34.29 -13.69
C ARG A 169 25.68 33.58 -12.69
N GLU A 170 26.51 32.68 -13.21
CA GLU A 170 27.51 31.86 -12.52
C GLU A 170 28.63 32.66 -11.79
N GLU A 171 28.41 33.91 -11.40
CA GLU A 171 29.45 34.85 -10.91
C GLU A 171 29.54 34.99 -9.37
N ASP A 172 28.80 34.20 -8.59
CA ASP A 172 28.85 34.25 -7.10
C ASP A 172 29.66 33.10 -6.47
N ASP A 173 30.40 32.33 -7.26
CA ASP A 173 31.26 31.22 -6.78
C ASP A 173 32.70 31.65 -6.40
N LEU A 174 32.99 32.97 -6.37
CA LEU A 174 34.34 33.51 -6.10
C LEU A 174 34.46 34.41 -4.84
N LEU A 175 33.44 34.51 -3.99
CA LEU A 175 33.46 35.39 -2.80
C LEU A 175 33.22 34.67 -1.45
N LEU A 176 33.62 33.41 -1.31
CA LEU A 176 33.44 32.64 -0.06
C LEU A 176 34.75 32.01 0.47
N ASP A 177 35.81 32.81 0.54
CA ASP A 177 37.04 32.44 1.28
C ASP A 177 37.34 33.40 2.44
N SER A 178 36.34 33.66 3.29
CA SER A 178 36.57 34.27 4.60
C SER A 178 35.52 33.81 5.60
N ASP A 179 35.91 32.75 6.31
CA ASP A 179 35.75 32.49 7.74
C ASP A 179 34.35 32.56 8.40
N GLU A 180 34.03 31.41 8.98
CA GLU A 180 33.30 31.19 10.23
C GLU A 180 31.75 31.26 10.22
N GLU A 181 31.17 30.07 10.48
CA GLU A 181 29.82 29.82 10.99
C GLU A 181 28.62 30.24 10.12
N ARG A 182 28.24 29.36 9.17
CA ARG A 182 26.84 29.29 8.70
C ARG A 182 26.30 27.87 8.79
N GLU A 183 25.35 27.75 9.71
CA GLU A 183 24.42 26.62 9.88
C GLU A 183 23.81 26.17 8.54
N GLU A 184 23.56 24.87 8.49
CA GLU A 184 23.01 24.12 7.37
C GLU A 184 21.76 24.77 6.76
N GLY A 185 21.75 24.90 5.42
CA GLY A 185 20.50 24.99 4.65
C GLY A 185 20.20 26.30 3.93
N CYS A 186 21.19 26.94 3.31
CA CYS A 186 20.91 27.84 2.19
C CYS A 186 21.12 27.05 0.87
N GLU A 187 20.17 26.17 0.53
CA GLU A 187 20.01 25.77 -0.88
C GLU A 187 19.51 27.00 -1.63
N SER A 188 20.45 27.85 -2.04
CA SER A 188 20.20 28.91 -3.02
C SER A 188 19.62 28.26 -4.27
N SER A 189 18.30 28.37 -4.33
CA SER A 189 17.33 27.91 -5.33
C SER A 189 17.78 28.14 -6.77
N LYS A 190 18.66 27.28 -7.29
CA LYS A 190 18.90 27.21 -8.74
C LYS A 190 17.60 26.79 -9.44
N MET A 191 16.82 27.76 -9.89
CA MET A 191 15.60 27.53 -10.65
C MET A 191 15.98 26.96 -12.01
N ARG A 192 15.89 25.63 -12.12
CA ARG A 192 16.15 24.95 -13.39
C ARG A 192 15.21 25.50 -14.47
N PRO A 193 15.68 25.69 -15.71
CA PRO A 193 14.81 26.13 -16.78
C PRO A 193 13.69 25.12 -17.01
N MET A 194 12.47 25.63 -17.16
CA MET A 194 11.26 24.82 -17.32
C MET A 194 10.49 25.24 -18.59
N ALA A 195 9.77 24.27 -19.15
CA ALA A 195 8.80 24.54 -20.20
C ALA A 195 7.51 25.11 -19.57
N VAL A 196 7.14 26.32 -19.98
CA VAL A 196 6.00 27.06 -19.44
C VAL A 196 4.98 27.27 -20.55
N GLU A 197 3.72 26.91 -20.30
CA GLU A 197 2.63 27.17 -21.23
C GLU A 197 2.07 28.58 -21.01
N ILE A 198 1.92 29.33 -22.09
CA ILE A 198 1.52 30.73 -22.07
C ILE A 198 0.35 30.91 -23.02
N ASP A 199 -0.71 31.51 -22.49
CA ASP A 199 -1.92 31.82 -23.23
C ASP A 199 -1.69 33.07 -24.08
N LEU A 200 -1.92 32.97 -25.38
CA LEU A 200 -1.74 34.08 -26.31
C LEU A 200 -2.83 35.13 -26.16
N ASP A 201 -3.96 34.88 -25.50
CA ASP A 201 -5.00 35.90 -25.29
C ASP A 201 -4.69 36.83 -24.11
N LEU A 202 -3.80 36.39 -23.22
CA LEU A 202 -3.44 37.09 -22.00
C LEU A 202 -2.07 37.77 -22.12
N SER A 203 -1.83 38.79 -21.29
CA SER A 203 -0.47 39.35 -21.14
C SER A 203 0.42 38.43 -20.31
N ALA A 204 1.74 38.64 -20.31
CA ALA A 204 2.67 37.86 -19.48
C ALA A 204 2.24 37.84 -18.00
N MET A 205 1.89 39.02 -17.45
CA MET A 205 1.48 39.15 -16.06
C MET A 205 0.10 38.52 -15.77
N ALA A 206 -0.83 38.56 -16.73
CA ALA A 206 -2.11 37.88 -16.57
C ALA A 206 -1.94 36.35 -16.60
N ASN A 207 -1.02 35.84 -17.42
CA ASN A 207 -0.63 34.43 -17.41
C ASN A 207 0.00 34.03 -16.06
N ALA A 208 0.93 34.82 -15.53
CA ALA A 208 1.50 34.57 -14.19
C ALA A 208 0.42 34.51 -13.11
N ARG A 209 -0.53 35.46 -13.11
CA ARG A 209 -1.69 35.46 -12.19
C ARG A 209 -2.53 34.18 -12.28
N LYS A 210 -2.77 33.67 -13.49
CA LYS A 210 -3.48 32.40 -13.71
C LYS A 210 -2.81 31.25 -12.96
N TYR A 211 -1.48 31.15 -13.00
CA TYR A 211 -0.72 30.16 -12.24
C TYR A 211 -0.81 30.39 -10.71
N PHE A 212 -0.73 31.64 -10.23
CA PHE A 212 -0.91 31.92 -8.80
C PHE A 212 -2.33 31.64 -8.29
N ASP A 213 -3.35 31.84 -9.12
CA ASP A 213 -4.72 31.48 -8.78
C ASP A 213 -4.90 29.95 -8.78
N GLN A 214 -4.27 29.23 -9.72
CA GLN A 214 -4.20 27.76 -9.68
C GLN A 214 -3.51 27.28 -8.40
N LYS A 215 -2.41 27.90 -7.97
CA LYS A 215 -1.76 27.63 -6.67
C LYS A 215 -2.74 27.81 -5.51
N ARG A 216 -3.47 28.94 -5.45
CA ARG A 216 -4.47 29.18 -4.39
C ARG A 216 -5.55 28.11 -4.37
N GLN A 217 -6.01 27.66 -5.54
CA GLN A 217 -6.96 26.55 -5.64
C GLN A 217 -6.35 25.22 -5.21
N ALA A 218 -5.09 24.94 -5.57
CA ALA A 218 -4.35 23.75 -5.16
C ALA A 218 -4.19 23.68 -3.64
N VAL A 219 -3.82 24.79 -2.98
CA VAL A 219 -3.74 24.90 -1.51
C VAL A 219 -5.09 24.59 -0.86
N LYS A 220 -6.19 25.13 -1.41
CA LYS A 220 -7.54 24.82 -0.92
C LYS A 220 -7.89 23.33 -1.12
N LYS A 221 -7.47 22.73 -2.22
CA LYS A 221 -7.66 21.29 -2.49
C LYS A 221 -6.84 20.45 -1.52
N GLU A 222 -5.61 20.85 -1.21
CA GLU A 222 -4.74 20.20 -0.23
C GLU A 222 -5.38 20.19 1.15
N GLN A 223 -5.81 21.35 1.68
CA GLN A 223 -6.48 21.44 2.98
C GLN A 223 -7.74 20.55 3.06
N LYS A 224 -8.55 20.55 2.00
CA LYS A 224 -9.72 19.66 1.90
C LYS A 224 -9.30 18.18 1.87
N THR A 225 -8.21 17.86 1.19
CA THR A 225 -7.67 16.50 1.10
C THR A 225 -7.12 16.03 2.45
N ILE A 226 -6.41 16.89 3.20
CA ILE A 226 -5.91 16.61 4.55
C ILE A 226 -7.08 16.33 5.50
N SER A 227 -8.10 17.19 5.51
CA SER A 227 -9.26 16.98 6.41
C SER A 227 -10.08 15.73 6.03
N ALA A 228 -10.18 15.40 4.75
CA ALA A 228 -10.83 14.18 4.28
C ALA A 228 -10.00 12.93 4.60
N SER A 229 -8.66 12.99 4.41
CA SER A 229 -7.75 11.89 4.70
C SER A 229 -7.68 11.60 6.19
N GLU A 230 -7.68 12.63 7.05
CA GLU A 230 -7.69 12.45 8.50
C GLU A 230 -8.94 11.69 8.97
N LYS A 231 -10.11 12.03 8.42
CA LYS A 231 -11.38 11.32 8.73
C LYS A 231 -11.34 9.86 8.24
N ALA A 232 -10.84 9.64 7.01
CA ALA A 232 -10.72 8.30 6.45
C ALA A 232 -9.73 7.44 7.24
N PHE A 233 -8.59 8.02 7.62
CA PHE A 233 -7.55 7.36 8.42
C PHE A 233 -8.07 6.98 9.80
N LYS A 234 -8.74 7.89 10.53
CA LYS A 234 -9.37 7.59 11.83
C LYS A 234 -10.41 6.46 11.73
N SER A 235 -11.17 6.41 10.64
CA SER A 235 -12.12 5.32 10.39
C SER A 235 -11.41 3.98 10.15
N ALA A 236 -10.35 3.98 9.33
CA ALA A 236 -9.53 2.79 9.06
C ALA A 236 -8.81 2.30 10.32
N GLU A 237 -8.26 3.21 11.13
CA GLU A 237 -7.62 2.91 12.41
C GLU A 237 -8.61 2.28 13.38
N LYS A 238 -9.81 2.85 13.52
CA LYS A 238 -10.86 2.28 14.38
C LYS A 238 -11.24 0.87 13.95
N LYS A 239 -11.43 0.62 12.64
CA LYS A 239 -11.72 -0.71 12.10
C LYS A 239 -10.58 -1.69 12.38
N THR A 240 -9.34 -1.26 12.15
CA THR A 240 -8.15 -2.09 12.41
C THR A 240 -8.07 -2.45 13.90
N ARG A 241 -8.26 -1.48 14.80
CA ARG A 241 -8.29 -1.70 16.24
C ARG A 241 -9.42 -2.64 16.68
N GLN A 242 -10.59 -2.57 16.04
CA GLN A 242 -11.68 -3.52 16.28
C GLN A 242 -11.30 -4.94 15.84
N THR A 243 -10.75 -5.10 14.63
CA THR A 243 -10.31 -6.41 14.14
C THR A 243 -9.22 -7.03 15.02
N LEU A 244 -8.24 -6.23 15.49
CA LEU A 244 -7.20 -6.72 16.40
C LEU A 244 -7.78 -7.19 17.74
N LYS A 245 -8.76 -6.46 18.29
CA LYS A 245 -9.46 -6.87 19.52
C LYS A 245 -10.27 -8.15 19.32
N GLU A 246 -10.95 -8.29 18.18
CA GLU A 246 -11.72 -9.49 17.85
C GLU A 246 -10.82 -10.71 17.70
N VAL A 247 -9.69 -10.57 16.98
CA VAL A 247 -8.68 -11.64 16.85
C VAL A 247 -8.11 -12.02 18.22
N ALA A 248 -7.77 -11.04 19.06
CA ALA A 248 -7.30 -11.29 20.43
C ALA A 248 -8.37 -11.99 21.30
N ALA A 249 -9.65 -11.64 21.16
CA ALA A 249 -10.73 -12.29 21.90
C ALA A 249 -10.93 -13.74 21.43
N ILE A 250 -11.02 -13.98 20.12
CA ILE A 250 -11.21 -15.32 19.54
C ILE A 250 -10.05 -16.25 19.89
N THR A 251 -8.81 -15.75 19.83
CA THR A 251 -7.62 -16.52 20.21
C THR A 251 -7.62 -16.89 21.70
N ASN A 252 -7.97 -15.95 22.58
CA ASN A 252 -8.05 -16.22 24.01
C ASN A 252 -9.15 -17.24 24.35
N ILE A 253 -10.33 -17.12 23.72
CA ILE A 253 -11.43 -18.09 23.87
C ILE A 253 -10.99 -19.49 23.43
N ASN A 254 -10.38 -19.61 22.23
CA ASN A 254 -9.95 -20.90 21.71
C ASN A 254 -8.81 -21.52 22.52
N LYS A 255 -7.93 -20.71 23.15
CA LYS A 255 -6.87 -21.20 24.04
C LYS A 255 -7.40 -21.64 25.41
N ALA A 256 -8.43 -20.98 25.93
CA ALA A 256 -9.04 -21.33 27.21
C ALA A 256 -9.83 -22.66 27.15
N ARG A 257 -10.31 -23.03 25.96
CA ARG A 257 -11.02 -24.30 25.74
C ARG A 257 -10.02 -25.47 25.72
N LYS A 258 -10.24 -26.48 26.57
CA LYS A 258 -9.54 -27.76 26.46
C LYS A 258 -10.19 -28.55 25.32
N THR A 259 -9.50 -28.68 24.20
CA THR A 259 -9.91 -29.57 23.11
C THR A 259 -9.33 -30.96 23.36
N HIS A 260 -10.16 -31.98 23.33
CA HIS A 260 -9.67 -33.36 23.38
C HIS A 260 -9.24 -33.82 21.99
N TRP A 261 -8.22 -34.69 21.92
CA TRP A 261 -7.63 -35.15 20.65
C TRP A 261 -8.64 -35.85 19.72
N PHE A 262 -9.71 -36.43 20.27
CA PHE A 262 -10.77 -37.13 19.53
C PHE A 262 -11.82 -36.19 18.92
N GLU A 263 -11.95 -34.93 19.36
CA GLU A 263 -12.91 -33.95 18.80
C GLU A 263 -12.60 -33.59 17.33
N LYS A 264 -11.38 -33.87 16.89
CA LYS A 264 -10.92 -33.66 15.51
C LYS A 264 -11.50 -34.65 14.52
N PHE A 265 -12.04 -35.77 15.01
CA PHE A 265 -12.60 -36.84 14.21
C PHE A 265 -14.12 -36.88 14.44
N LEU A 266 -14.88 -37.47 13.52
CA LEU A 266 -16.33 -37.65 13.70
C LEU A 266 -16.57 -38.71 14.77
N TRP A 267 -16.75 -38.31 16.03
CA TRP A 267 -17.00 -39.20 17.16
C TRP A 267 -18.29 -38.77 17.87
N PHE A 268 -19.01 -39.72 18.45
CA PHE A 268 -20.20 -39.47 19.28
C PHE A 268 -20.04 -40.15 20.64
N ILE A 269 -20.65 -39.55 21.67
CA ILE A 269 -20.74 -40.15 23.00
C ILE A 269 -22.09 -40.86 23.06
N SER A 270 -22.09 -42.18 23.27
CA SER A 270 -23.33 -42.94 23.44
C SER A 270 -24.01 -42.56 24.76
N SER A 271 -25.31 -42.84 24.91
CA SER A 271 -26.05 -42.70 26.17
C SER A 271 -25.42 -43.44 27.37
N GLU A 272 -24.60 -44.47 27.12
CA GLU A 272 -23.82 -45.20 28.13
C GLU A 272 -22.41 -44.61 28.39
N ASN A 273 -22.14 -43.41 27.89
CA ASN A 273 -20.87 -42.67 28.05
C ASN A 273 -19.64 -43.33 27.39
N TYR A 274 -19.84 -44.20 26.38
CA TYR A 274 -18.77 -44.71 25.53
C TYR A 274 -18.48 -43.78 24.35
N LEU A 275 -17.21 -43.71 23.96
CA LEU A 275 -16.71 -42.90 22.85
C LEU A 275 -16.70 -43.74 21.56
N GLY A 276 -17.53 -43.41 20.57
CA GLY A 276 -17.67 -44.14 19.31
C GLY A 276 -17.22 -43.34 18.10
N GLU A 277 -16.46 -43.95 17.19
CA GLU A 277 -15.96 -43.32 15.96
C GLU A 277 -16.87 -43.63 14.74
N LEU A 278 -17.32 -42.59 14.03
CA LEU A 278 -18.27 -42.65 12.91
C LEU A 278 -17.66 -43.13 11.58
N ILE A 279 -16.51 -43.80 11.60
CA ILE A 279 -15.79 -44.20 10.37
C ILE A 279 -16.38 -45.47 9.74
N TYR A 280 -17.07 -46.35 10.49
CA TYR A 280 -17.49 -47.66 9.97
C TYR A 280 -19.00 -47.88 9.80
N PHE A 281 -19.86 -47.01 10.33
CA PHE A 281 -21.31 -47.26 10.26
C PHE A 281 -21.89 -47.03 8.85
N PHE A 282 -21.26 -46.15 8.06
CA PHE A 282 -21.68 -45.85 6.70
C PHE A 282 -21.37 -46.95 5.67
N GLN A 283 -20.24 -47.63 5.83
CA GLN A 283 -19.78 -48.63 4.85
C GLN A 283 -20.52 -49.97 5.00
N GLY A 284 -20.96 -50.31 6.22
CA GLY A 284 -21.81 -51.48 6.47
C GLY A 284 -23.25 -51.34 5.95
N ILE A 285 -23.83 -50.14 5.98
CA ILE A 285 -25.20 -49.90 5.51
C ILE A 285 -25.26 -49.79 3.98
N LEU A 286 -24.23 -49.21 3.34
CA LEU A 286 -24.17 -49.13 1.88
C LEU A 286 -23.83 -50.46 1.20
N SER A 287 -23.12 -51.37 1.88
CA SER A 287 -22.79 -52.69 1.31
C SER A 287 -23.94 -53.71 1.40
N ARG A 288 -24.97 -53.43 2.21
CA ARG A 288 -26.13 -54.34 2.44
C ARG A 288 -27.41 -53.92 1.72
N SER A 289 -27.40 -52.84 0.93
CA SER A 289 -28.60 -52.32 0.26
C SER A 289 -28.40 -52.21 -1.24
N ASP A 290 -29.01 -53.16 -1.95
CA ASP A 290 -29.09 -53.21 -3.40
C ASP A 290 -29.67 -51.92 -4.02
N ASN A 291 -29.19 -51.66 -5.25
CA ASN A 291 -29.53 -50.56 -6.13
C ASN A 291 -31.05 -50.36 -6.32
N ASN A 292 -31.67 -49.39 -5.64
CA ASN A 292 -32.60 -48.40 -6.20
C ASN A 292 -33.38 -47.65 -5.11
N ASN A 293 -32.84 -46.53 -4.62
CA ASN A 293 -33.59 -45.28 -4.39
C ASN A 293 -32.75 -44.26 -3.61
N LYS A 294 -32.38 -43.15 -4.26
CA LYS A 294 -31.66 -42.04 -3.61
C LYS A 294 -32.53 -41.28 -2.60
N ALA A 295 -33.86 -41.25 -2.76
CA ALA A 295 -34.77 -40.48 -1.91
C ALA A 295 -35.13 -41.13 -0.57
N ARG A 296 -35.09 -42.47 -0.46
CA ARG A 296 -35.26 -43.17 0.84
C ARG A 296 -34.02 -43.09 1.73
N LYS A 297 -32.84 -42.86 1.14
CA LYS A 297 -31.55 -42.78 1.85
C LYS A 297 -31.47 -41.55 2.75
N THR A 298 -31.98 -40.39 2.33
CA THR A 298 -31.96 -39.14 3.13
C THR A 298 -32.97 -39.16 4.28
N HIS A 299 -34.15 -39.74 4.06
CA HIS A 299 -35.20 -39.81 5.09
C HIS A 299 -34.90 -40.84 6.20
N TRP A 300 -34.19 -41.94 5.88
CA TRP A 300 -33.67 -42.86 6.92
C TRP A 300 -32.49 -42.22 7.68
N PHE A 301 -31.69 -41.41 6.99
CA PHE A 301 -30.58 -40.67 7.59
C PHE A 301 -31.05 -39.67 8.64
N GLU A 302 -32.07 -38.84 8.33
CA GLU A 302 -32.67 -37.90 9.30
C GLU A 302 -33.34 -38.63 10.48
N LYS A 303 -34.07 -39.71 10.23
CA LYS A 303 -34.72 -40.47 11.31
C LYS A 303 -33.74 -41.22 12.22
N PHE A 304 -32.62 -41.71 11.70
CA PHE A 304 -31.64 -42.44 12.51
C PHE A 304 -30.74 -41.48 13.31
N LEU A 305 -30.38 -40.33 12.74
CA LEU A 305 -29.72 -39.24 13.48
C LEU A 305 -30.60 -38.73 14.64
N LEU A 306 -31.91 -38.61 14.43
CA LEU A 306 -32.82 -38.14 15.49
C LEU A 306 -33.04 -39.15 16.64
N VAL A 307 -32.86 -40.45 16.40
CA VAL A 307 -33.21 -41.50 17.39
C VAL A 307 -32.02 -41.96 18.24
N HIS A 308 -30.79 -41.77 17.78
CA HIS A 308 -29.60 -42.28 18.48
C HIS A 308 -28.55 -41.24 18.85
N ILE A 309 -28.69 -39.98 18.41
CA ILE A 309 -27.72 -38.90 18.70
C ILE A 309 -28.29 -37.85 19.68
N PHE A 310 -29.56 -37.96 20.06
CA PHE A 310 -30.16 -37.19 21.17
C PHE A 310 -30.39 -38.06 22.39
#